data_AF-W1WHA2-F1
#
_entry.id   AF-W1WHA2-F1
#
_cell.length_a   1.000
_cell.length_b   1.000
_cell.length_c   1.000
_cell.angle_alpha   90.00
_cell.angle_beta   90.00
_cell.angle_gamma   90.00
#
_symmetry.space_group_name_H-M   'P 1'
#
loop_
_entity.id
_entity.type
_entity.pdbx_description
1 polymer ?
#
loop_
_entity_poly.entity_id
_entity_poly.type
_entity_poly.pdbx_seq_one_letter_code
_entity_poly.pdbx_strand_id
1 'polypeptide(L)'
;MIFGYMRISTNKEKQKMDRQRITLEQYARENNFSFNEIVEERISGTIKSESRPGLNILIHKLRPGDILIITDIDRLGRNAD
;
A
#
# COMPACT_ATOMS: atom_id res chain seq x y z
N MET A 1 -4.91 -14.59 -2.10
CA MET A 1 -5.68 -13.39 -1.71
C MET A 1 -4.97 -12.16 -2.23
N ILE A 2 -5.69 -11.08 -2.49
CA ILE A 2 -5.12 -9.85 -3.07
C ILE A 2 -5.15 -8.75 -2.01
N PHE A 3 -3.98 -8.23 -1.69
CA PHE A 3 -3.78 -7.20 -0.69
C PHE A 3 -3.38 -5.89 -1.36
N GLY A 4 -3.93 -4.79 -0.87
CA GLY A 4 -3.52 -3.44 -1.27
C GLY A 4 -2.71 -2.80 -0.16
N TYR A 5 -1.62 -2.10 -0.49
CA TYR A 5 -0.93 -1.23 0.47
C TYR A 5 -0.78 0.19 -0.06
N MET A 6 -1.20 1.16 0.74
CA MET A 6 -1.13 2.58 0.42
C MET A 6 -0.54 3.41 1.57
N ARG A 7 0.39 4.29 1.23
CA ARG A 7 1.04 5.22 2.16
C ARG A 7 0.51 6.64 1.96
N ILE A 8 0.01 7.27 3.01
CA ILE A 8 -0.47 8.66 2.98
C ILE A 8 0.48 9.50 3.82
N SER A 9 1.08 10.52 3.22
CA SER A 9 1.91 11.45 3.99
C SER A 9 1.03 12.35 4.86
N THR A 10 1.33 12.41 6.14
CA THR A 10 0.64 13.22 7.16
C THR A 10 0.55 14.72 6.81
N ASN A 11 1.37 15.22 5.89
CA ASN A 11 1.33 16.65 5.53
C ASN A 11 0.25 17.03 4.49
N LYS A 12 -0.43 16.08 3.82
CA LYS A 12 -1.45 16.37 2.79
C LYS A 12 -2.56 15.31 2.79
N GLU A 13 -3.43 15.35 3.78
CA GLU A 13 -4.18 14.16 4.24
C GLU A 13 -5.49 13.82 3.52
N LYS A 14 -6.33 14.78 3.10
CA LYS A 14 -7.66 14.41 2.60
C LYS A 14 -7.75 14.17 1.09
N GLN A 15 -7.14 15.05 0.29
CA GLN A 15 -7.32 15.04 -1.16
C GLN A 15 -6.53 13.92 -1.88
N LYS A 16 -5.43 13.43 -1.30
CA LYS A 16 -4.61 12.36 -1.90
C LYS A 16 -5.08 10.94 -1.58
N MET A 17 -5.77 10.75 -0.45
CA MET A 17 -6.30 9.45 -0.01
C MET A 17 -7.30 8.91 -1.03
N ASP A 18 -8.30 9.73 -1.36
CA ASP A 18 -9.38 9.36 -2.27
C ASP A 18 -8.84 8.93 -3.63
N ARG A 19 -7.91 9.71 -4.19
CA ARG A 19 -7.35 9.42 -5.51
C ARG A 19 -6.59 8.10 -5.57
N GLN A 20 -5.84 7.74 -4.52
CA GLN A 20 -5.08 6.49 -4.52
C GLN A 20 -5.96 5.26 -4.36
N ARG A 21 -6.99 5.39 -3.51
CA ARG A 21 -7.99 4.36 -3.36
C ARG A 21 -8.75 4.14 -4.67
N ILE A 22 -9.20 5.21 -5.32
CA ILE A 22 -9.86 5.14 -6.63
C ILE A 22 -8.96 4.47 -7.65
N THR A 23 -7.66 4.80 -7.72
CA THR A 23 -6.73 4.14 -8.64
C THR A 23 -6.59 2.65 -8.36
N LEU A 24 -6.50 2.24 -7.09
CA LEU A 24 -6.46 0.83 -6.73
C LEU A 24 -7.77 0.14 -7.14
N GLU A 25 -8.93 0.68 -6.76
CA GLU A 25 -10.23 0.12 -7.11
C GLU A 25 -10.45 0.05 -8.63
N GLN A 26 -10.00 1.05 -9.37
CA GLN A 26 -10.05 1.07 -10.82
C GLN A 26 -9.15 -0.02 -11.40
N TYR A 27 -7.92 -0.16 -10.91
CA TYR A 27 -7.01 -1.22 -11.33
C TYR A 27 -7.58 -2.61 -11.04
N ALA A 28 -8.19 -2.80 -9.87
CA ALA A 28 -8.88 -4.04 -9.52
C ALA A 28 -10.04 -4.34 -10.48
N ARG A 29 -10.86 -3.33 -10.79
CA ARG A 29 -11.96 -3.45 -11.74
C ARG A 29 -11.48 -3.78 -13.15
N GLU A 30 -10.45 -3.10 -13.65
CA GLU A 30 -9.87 -3.34 -14.97
C GLU A 30 -9.30 -4.76 -15.10
N ASN A 31 -8.72 -5.28 -14.02
CA ASN A 31 -8.13 -6.62 -13.98
C ASN A 31 -9.09 -7.69 -13.46
N ASN A 32 -10.38 -7.38 -13.29
CA ASN A 32 -11.42 -8.30 -12.83
C ASN A 32 -11.08 -9.02 -11.50
N PHE A 33 -10.46 -8.30 -10.56
CA PHE A 33 -10.23 -8.80 -9.22
C PHE A 33 -10.72 -7.81 -8.16
N SER A 34 -10.66 -8.20 -6.89
CA SER A 34 -10.98 -7.33 -5.77
C SER A 34 -9.97 -7.50 -4.65
N PHE A 35 -9.70 -6.42 -3.94
CA PHE A 35 -8.84 -6.47 -2.77
C PHE A 35 -9.57 -7.15 -1.62
N ASN A 36 -8.92 -8.15 -1.03
CA ASN A 36 -9.35 -8.76 0.23
C ASN A 36 -9.15 -7.79 1.40
N GLU A 37 -8.01 -7.10 1.42
CA GLU A 37 -7.67 -6.15 2.48
C GLU A 37 -6.79 -5.03 1.88
N ILE A 38 -7.13 -3.78 2.18
CA ILE A 38 -6.32 -2.61 1.80
C ILE A 38 -5.80 -2.00 3.10
N VAL A 39 -4.49 -2.05 3.27
CA VAL A 39 -3.81 -1.43 4.41
C VAL A 39 -3.38 -0.03 4.04
N GLU A 40 -3.91 0.94 4.76
CA GLU A 40 -3.55 2.33 4.65
C GLU A 40 -2.69 2.78 5.82
N GLU A 41 -1.52 3.32 5.51
CA GLU A 41 -0.59 3.78 6.52
C GLU A 41 -0.31 5.26 6.37
N ARG A 42 -0.65 6.01 7.42
CA ARG A 42 -0.48 7.46 7.47
C ARG A 42 0.88 7.80 8.08
N ILE A 43 1.92 7.79 7.26
CA ILE A 43 3.29 8.06 7.69
C ILE A 43 3.99 9.02 6.72
N SER A 44 4.78 9.95 7.27
CA SER A 44 5.55 10.89 6.47
C SER A 44 6.59 10.15 5.63
N GLY A 45 6.82 10.62 4.39
CA GLY A 45 7.84 10.03 3.49
C GLY A 45 9.27 10.14 4.02
N THR A 46 9.49 10.96 5.05
CA THR A 46 10.74 11.09 5.80
C THR A 46 11.01 9.92 6.76
N ILE A 47 10.01 9.11 7.11
CA ILE A 47 10.19 7.97 8.00
C ILE A 47 10.64 6.75 7.20
N LYS A 48 11.75 6.16 7.64
CA LYS A 48 12.33 4.94 7.05
C LYS A 48 11.30 3.82 6.98
N SER A 49 11.40 3.00 5.93
CA SER A 49 10.50 1.85 5.72
C SER A 49 10.55 0.82 6.85
N GLU A 50 11.65 0.77 7.59
CA GLU A 50 11.88 -0.14 8.71
C GLU A 50 11.04 0.23 9.94
N SER A 51 10.65 1.50 10.09
CA SER A 51 9.75 1.99 11.15
C SER A 51 8.28 2.02 10.71
N ARG A 52 7.91 1.27 9.67
CA ARG A 52 6.54 1.20 9.14
C ARG A 52 5.83 -0.08 9.61
N PRO A 53 5.11 -0.05 10.74
CA PRO A 53 4.49 -1.24 11.29
C PRO A 53 3.44 -1.85 10.35
N GLY A 54 2.66 -1.03 9.63
CA GLY A 54 1.61 -1.48 8.73
C GLY A 54 2.14 -2.23 7.50
N LEU A 55 3.26 -1.78 6.93
CA LEU A 55 3.92 -2.52 5.84
C LEU A 55 4.45 -3.87 6.34
N ASN A 56 5.13 -3.86 7.49
CA ASN A 56 5.76 -5.06 8.04
C ASN A 56 4.71 -6.12 8.42
N ILE A 57 3.60 -5.69 9.04
CA ILE A 57 2.45 -6.57 9.32
C ILE A 57 1.90 -7.17 8.03
N LEU A 58 1.78 -6.38 6.98
CA LEU A 58 1.23 -6.85 5.72
C LEU A 58 2.18 -7.86 5.04
N ILE A 59 3.49 -7.59 5.02
CA ILE A 59 4.49 -8.54 4.51
C ILE A 59 4.45 -9.85 5.32
N HIS A 60 4.35 -9.77 6.64
CA HIS A 60 4.22 -10.96 7.50
C HIS A 60 2.89 -11.71 7.31
N LYS A 61 1.82 -11.02 6.89
CA LYS A 61 0.53 -11.63 6.57
C LYS A 61 0.54 -12.34 5.22
N LEU A 62 1.32 -11.85 4.26
CA LEU A 62 1.39 -12.43 2.92
C LEU A 62 1.94 -13.85 2.99
N ARG A 63 1.22 -14.78 2.34
CA ARG A 63 1.64 -16.16 2.17
C ARG A 63 2.05 -16.40 0.72
N PRO A 64 2.87 -17.43 0.46
CA PRO A 64 3.19 -17.83 -0.92
C PRO A 64 1.89 -18.12 -1.70
N GLY A 65 1.67 -17.36 -2.78
CA GLY A 65 0.44 -17.39 -3.59
C GLY A 65 -0.49 -16.18 -3.40
N ASP A 66 -0.20 -15.31 -2.43
CA ASP A 66 -0.87 -14.02 -2.30
C ASP A 66 -0.26 -12.96 -3.20
N ILE A 67 -1.09 -11.99 -3.61
CA ILE A 67 -0.70 -10.89 -4.48
C ILE A 67 -0.77 -9.60 -3.67
N LEU A 68 0.35 -8.88 -3.58
CA LEU A 68 0.38 -7.53 -3.02
C LEU A 68 0.44 -6.51 -4.15
N ILE A 69 -0.47 -5.53 -4.11
CA ILE A 69 -0.52 -4.42 -5.05
C ILE A 69 -0.24 -3.14 -4.28
N ILE A 70 0.74 -2.40 -4.78
CA ILE A 70 1.16 -1.12 -4.25
C ILE A 70 1.06 -0.07 -5.35
N THR A 71 0.72 1.15 -4.95
CA THR A 71 0.62 2.28 -5.89
C THR A 71 1.99 2.79 -6.33
N ASP A 72 3.04 2.55 -5.55
CA ASP A 72 4.39 3.01 -5.86
C ASP A 72 5.42 2.17 -5.10
N ILE A 73 6.45 1.67 -5.78
CA ILE A 73 7.49 0.82 -5.17
C ILE A 73 8.34 1.58 -4.14
N ASP A 74 8.44 2.91 -4.25
CA ASP A 74 9.10 3.77 -3.25
C ASP A 74 8.37 3.71 -1.88
N ARG A 75 7.13 3.17 -1.86
CA ARG A 75 6.37 2.92 -0.62
C ARG A 75 6.79 1.64 0.10
N LEU A 76 7.37 0.66 -0.58
CA LEU A 76 7.89 -0.56 0.05
C LEU A 76 9.23 -0.28 0.75
N GLY A 77 10.04 0.60 0.17
CA GLY A 77 11.29 1.06 0.76
C GLY A 77 12.49 0.88 -0.15
N ARG A 78 13.35 1.88 -0.13
CA ARG A 78 14.68 1.83 -0.73
C ARG A 78 15.60 1.02 0.19
N ASN A 79 15.42 -0.29 0.23
CA ASN A 79 16.41 -1.24 0.74
C ASN A 79 16.46 -2.44 -0.24
N ALA A 80 16.50 -2.12 -1.54
CA ALA A 80 17.05 -3.02 -2.54
C ALA A 80 18.44 -2.48 -2.87
N ASP A 81 19.34 -2.55 -1.88
CA ASP A 81 20.80 -2.55 -2.05
C ASP A 81 21.31 -3.84 -1.40
#